data_AF-A0A7S4S7Y8-F1
#
_entry.id   AF-A0A7S4S7Y8-F1
#
_cell.length_a   1.000
_cell.length_b   1.000
_cell.length_c   1.000
_cell.angle_alpha   90.00
_cell.angle_beta   90.00
_cell.angle_gamma   90.00
#
_symmetry.space_group_name_H-M   'P 1'
#
loop_
_entity.id
_entity.type
_entity.pdbx_description
1 polymer ?
#
loop_
_entity_poly.entity_id
_entity_poly.type
_entity_poly.pdbx_seq_one_letter_code
_entity_poly.pdbx_strand_id
1 'polypeptide(L)'
;VKTADQQRALVIEGAALRHILGDEVLEEMIFAVASGCDSVIACRVSPKQKALLVRLVRNYVNPTPVTLAIGDGANDVGMIQEAHVGVGISGLEGQQAVNSSDFAIAQFRYLEELVLIHG
;
A
#
# COMPACT_ATOMS: atom_id res chain seq x y z
N VAL A 1 -11.23 14.09 -25.40
CA VAL A 1 -12.44 13.25 -25.29
C VAL A 1 -12.30 12.42 -24.02
N LYS A 2 -12.99 12.77 -22.92
CA LYS A 2 -13.23 11.81 -21.84
C LYS A 2 -14.20 10.78 -22.40
N THR A 3 -13.66 9.70 -22.96
CA THR A 3 -14.45 8.49 -23.22
C THR A 3 -15.05 8.01 -21.90
N ALA A 4 -16.24 7.40 -21.96
CA ALA A 4 -17.01 6.90 -20.82
C ALA A 4 -16.13 6.39 -19.66
N ASP A 5 -16.55 6.69 -18.43
CA ASP A 5 -15.89 6.36 -17.17
C ASP A 5 -15.62 4.85 -17.05
N GLN A 6 -14.55 4.40 -17.69
CA GLN A 6 -14.22 3.00 -17.86
C GLN A 6 -13.36 2.63 -16.66
N GLN A 7 -13.91 1.82 -15.76
CA GLN A 7 -13.18 1.35 -14.59
C GLN A 7 -11.94 0.56 -15.05
N ARG A 8 -10.77 0.95 -14.55
CA ARG A 8 -9.48 0.33 -14.87
C ARG A 8 -8.84 -0.23 -13.62
N ALA A 9 -8.25 -1.41 -13.77
CA ALA A 9 -7.49 -2.07 -12.72
C ALA A 9 -6.11 -2.45 -13.27
N LEU A 10 -5.06 -2.19 -12.49
CA LEU A 10 -3.70 -2.66 -12.76
C LEU A 10 -3.41 -3.87 -11.87
N VAL A 11 -3.03 -5.00 -12.48
CA VAL A 11 -2.50 -6.16 -11.75
C VAL A 11 -1.03 -6.31 -12.08
N ILE A 12 -0.18 -6.38 -11.07
CA ILE A 12 1.26 -6.49 -11.24
C ILE A 12 1.88 -7.54 -10.30
N GLU A 13 2.72 -8.40 -10.86
CA GLU A 13 3.43 -9.42 -10.10
C GLU A 13 4.72 -8.88 -9.49
N GLY A 14 5.10 -9.43 -8.33
CA GLY A 14 6.39 -9.15 -7.68
C GLY A 14 7.61 -9.43 -8.56
N ALA A 15 7.53 -10.36 -9.52
CA ALA A 15 8.59 -10.59 -10.49
C ALA A 15 8.80 -9.39 -11.42
N ALA A 16 7.71 -8.77 -11.92
CA ALA A 16 7.78 -7.56 -12.72
C ALA A 16 8.27 -6.37 -11.88
N LEU A 17 7.78 -6.21 -10.66
CA LEU A 17 8.22 -5.15 -9.74
C LEU A 17 9.72 -5.20 -9.43
N ARG A 18 10.38 -6.35 -9.55
CA ARG A 18 11.84 -6.45 -9.37
C ARG A 18 12.62 -5.68 -10.43
N HIS A 19 12.08 -5.58 -11.64
CA HIS A 19 12.71 -4.86 -12.75
C HIS A 19 12.36 -3.37 -12.75
N ILE A 20 11.26 -3.00 -12.08
CA ILE A 20 10.71 -1.65 -12.10
C ILE A 20 11.19 -0.85 -10.88
N LEU A 21 11.04 -1.41 -9.67
CA LEU A 21 11.35 -0.69 -8.44
C LEU A 21 12.87 -0.53 -8.28
N GLY A 22 13.31 0.72 -8.09
CA GLY A 22 14.72 1.11 -8.02
C GLY A 22 15.30 1.72 -9.30
N ASP A 23 14.53 1.78 -10.39
CA ASP A 23 14.85 2.54 -11.61
C ASP A 23 13.87 3.72 -11.71
N GLU A 24 14.38 4.94 -11.60
CA GLU A 24 13.56 6.16 -11.55
C GLU A 24 12.65 6.31 -12.78
N VAL A 25 13.16 5.98 -13.97
CA VAL A 25 12.39 6.11 -15.22
C VAL A 25 11.25 5.10 -15.25
N LEU A 26 11.52 3.85 -14.86
CA LEU A 26 10.49 2.82 -14.83
C LEU A 26 9.47 3.04 -13.71
N GLU A 27 9.89 3.58 -12.58
CA GLU A 27 9.01 3.98 -11.49
C GLU A 27 8.05 5.10 -11.91
N GLU A 28 8.54 6.14 -12.59
CA GLU A 28 7.70 7.20 -13.15
C GLU A 28 6.68 6.63 -14.15
N MET A 29 7.11 5.73 -15.03
CA MET A 29 6.25 5.12 -16.04
C MET A 29 5.16 4.25 -15.41
N ILE A 30 5.50 3.37 -14.46
CA ILE A 30 4.48 2.54 -13.80
C ILE A 30 3.53 3.38 -12.96
N PHE A 31 4.04 4.44 -12.32
CA PHE A 31 3.22 5.36 -11.54
C PHE A 31 2.19 6.09 -12.42
N ALA A 32 2.60 6.55 -13.61
CA ALA A 32 1.69 7.20 -14.55
C ALA A 32 0.55 6.28 -14.99
N VAL A 33 0.83 4.98 -15.21
CA VAL A 33 -0.19 3.97 -15.53
C VAL A 33 -1.10 3.71 -14.32
N ALA A 34 -0.50 3.48 -13.14
CA ALA A 34 -1.23 3.18 -11.91
C ALA A 34 -2.16 4.33 -11.48
N SER A 35 -1.72 5.57 -11.66
CA SER A 35 -2.51 6.78 -11.34
C SER A 35 -3.74 6.96 -12.22
N GLY A 36 -3.79 6.30 -13.38
CA GLY A 36 -4.95 6.27 -14.27
C GLY A 36 -5.94 5.12 -14.00
N CYS A 37 -5.70 4.33 -12.96
CA CYS A 37 -6.50 3.16 -12.58
C CYS A 37 -7.27 3.42 -11.28
N ASP A 38 -8.48 2.88 -11.18
CA ASP A 38 -9.32 2.95 -9.99
C ASP A 38 -8.85 1.97 -8.90
N SER A 39 -8.15 0.91 -9.31
CA SER A 39 -7.58 -0.07 -8.39
C SER A 39 -6.24 -0.61 -8.88
N VAL A 40 -5.38 -0.98 -7.93
CA VAL A 40 -4.09 -1.60 -8.19
C VAL A 40 -3.94 -2.81 -7.29
N ILE A 41 -3.61 -3.96 -7.88
CA ILE A 41 -3.35 -5.22 -7.17
C ILE A 41 -1.92 -5.65 -7.43
N ALA A 42 -1.08 -5.59 -6.41
CA ALA A 42 0.26 -6.15 -6.45
C ALA A 42 0.25 -7.56 -5.83
N CYS A 43 0.53 -8.59 -6.62
CA CYS A 43 0.48 -9.98 -6.18
C CYS A 43 1.87 -10.63 -6.14
N ARG A 44 2.04 -11.65 -5.30
CA ARG A 44 3.32 -12.37 -5.11
C ARG A 44 4.51 -11.44 -4.79
N VAL A 45 4.26 -10.40 -4.00
CA VAL A 45 5.27 -9.41 -3.60
C VAL A 45 6.03 -9.83 -2.35
N SER A 46 7.32 -9.52 -2.30
CA SER A 46 8.14 -9.69 -1.09
C SER A 46 7.84 -8.61 -0.04
N PRO A 47 8.15 -8.83 1.25
CA PRO A 47 8.00 -7.81 2.29
C PRO A 47 8.65 -6.46 1.93
N LYS A 48 9.86 -6.50 1.34
CA LYS A 48 10.56 -5.30 0.87
C LYS A 48 9.79 -4.57 -0.23
N GLN A 49 9.19 -5.31 -1.17
CA GLN A 49 8.42 -4.70 -2.26
C GLN A 49 7.14 -4.03 -1.77
N LYS A 50 6.49 -4.56 -0.71
CA LYS A 50 5.34 -3.89 -0.09
C LYS A 50 5.71 -2.49 0.41
N ALA A 51 6.84 -2.35 1.11
CA ALA A 51 7.35 -1.06 1.56
C ALA A 51 7.68 -0.13 0.38
N LEU A 52 8.40 -0.64 -0.63
CA LEU A 52 8.77 0.17 -1.80
C LEU A 52 7.54 0.68 -2.58
N LEU A 53 6.45 -0.07 -2.64
CA LEU A 53 5.20 0.39 -3.24
C LEU A 53 4.60 1.60 -2.48
N VAL A 54 4.61 1.57 -1.15
CA VAL A 54 4.16 2.72 -0.34
C VAL A 54 5.06 3.92 -0.59
N ARG A 55 6.39 3.71 -0.62
CA ARG A 55 7.36 4.77 -0.91
C ARG A 55 7.15 5.39 -2.29
N LEU A 56 6.88 4.57 -3.31
CA LEU A 56 6.57 5.03 -4.66
C LEU A 56 5.35 5.98 -4.63
N VAL A 57 4.25 5.59 -3.98
CA VAL A 57 3.07 6.47 -3.84
C VAL A 57 3.42 7.79 -3.16
N ARG A 58 4.21 7.75 -2.08
CA ARG A 58 4.61 8.95 -1.34
C ARG A 58 5.49 9.89 -2.16
N ASN A 59 6.35 9.36 -3.03
CA ASN A 59 7.31 10.15 -3.79
C ASN A 59 6.67 10.80 -5.03
N TYR A 60 5.78 10.10 -5.72
CA TYR A 60 5.30 10.53 -7.05
C TYR A 60 3.91 11.19 -7.05
N VAL A 61 3.08 10.97 -6.03
CA VAL A 61 1.80 11.70 -5.91
C VAL A 61 2.08 13.12 -5.40
N ASN A 62 1.57 14.12 -6.11
CA ASN A 62 1.70 15.54 -5.75
C ASN A 62 0.32 16.25 -5.75
N PRO A 63 -0.09 16.91 -4.65
CA PRO A 63 0.61 17.01 -3.37
C PRO A 63 0.77 15.64 -2.68
N THR A 64 1.83 15.50 -1.88
CA THR A 64 2.11 14.25 -1.16
C THR A 64 0.89 13.84 -0.31
N PRO A 65 0.35 12.63 -0.52
CA PRO A 65 -0.82 12.16 0.21
C PRO A 65 -0.44 11.66 1.59
N VAL A 66 -1.39 11.72 2.53
CA VAL A 66 -1.29 10.91 3.76
C VAL A 66 -1.54 9.46 3.39
N THR A 67 -0.60 8.59 3.74
CA THR A 67 -0.67 7.16 3.42
C THR A 67 -0.91 6.35 4.68
N LEU A 68 -1.82 5.39 4.59
CA LEU A 68 -2.11 4.43 5.65
C LEU A 68 -1.81 3.02 5.14
N ALA A 69 -1.10 2.22 5.93
CA ALA A 69 -0.80 0.82 5.64
C ALA A 69 -1.36 -0.08 6.75
N ILE A 70 -1.92 -1.22 6.34
CA ILE A 70 -2.55 -2.19 7.24
C ILE A 70 -1.91 -3.55 7.01
N GLY A 71 -1.65 -4.30 8.08
CA GLY A 71 -1.18 -5.68 7.98
C GLY A 71 -1.37 -6.46 9.27
N ASP A 72 -1.28 -7.78 9.19
CA ASP A 72 -1.50 -8.72 10.29
C ASP A 72 -0.24 -9.54 10.64
N GLY A 73 0.70 -9.66 9.70
CA GLY A 73 1.88 -10.51 9.84
C GLY A 73 3.23 -9.77 9.78
N ALA A 74 4.31 -10.51 10.04
CA ALA A 74 5.68 -10.00 9.97
C ALA A 74 6.07 -9.49 8.56
N ASN A 75 5.40 -9.98 7.51
CA ASN A 75 5.64 -9.57 6.12
C ASN A 75 5.17 -8.14 5.83
N ASP A 76 4.33 -7.57 6.68
CA ASP A 76 3.72 -6.25 6.47
C ASP A 76 4.39 -5.16 7.30
N VAL A 77 5.26 -5.52 8.25
CA VAL A 77 5.97 -4.58 9.14
C VAL A 77 6.67 -3.48 8.35
N GLY A 78 7.39 -3.83 7.28
CA GLY A 78 8.09 -2.83 6.45
C GLY A 78 7.14 -1.86 5.76
N MET A 79 5.96 -2.32 5.32
CA MET A 79 4.95 -1.48 4.69
C MET A 79 4.26 -0.57 5.70
N ILE A 80 3.95 -1.11 6.89
CA ILE A 80 3.36 -0.40 8.03
C ILE A 80 4.28 0.76 8.44
N GLN A 81 5.58 0.50 8.58
CA GLN A 81 6.56 1.51 8.99
C GLN A 81 6.88 2.55 7.90
N GLU A 82 6.69 2.21 6.62
CA GLU A 82 6.92 3.14 5.50
C GLU A 82 5.74 4.11 5.30
N ALA A 83 4.54 3.76 5.77
CA ALA A 83 3.37 4.64 5.69
C ALA A 83 3.42 5.77 6.74
N HIS A 84 2.56 6.78 6.56
CA HIS A 84 2.41 7.83 7.58
C HIS A 84 1.63 7.35 8.80
N VAL A 85 0.69 6.41 8.59
CA VAL A 85 -0.09 5.75 9.64
C VAL A 85 -0.03 4.25 9.42
N GLY A 86 0.47 3.53 10.40
CA GLY A 86 0.51 2.08 10.44
C GLY A 86 -0.61 1.50 11.29
N VAL A 87 -1.36 0.53 10.76
CA VAL A 87 -2.41 -0.19 11.49
C VAL A 87 -2.13 -1.69 11.50
N GLY A 88 -1.95 -2.26 12.68
CA GLY A 88 -1.79 -3.68 12.89
C GLY A 88 -3.12 -4.36 13.15
N ILE A 89 -3.40 -5.47 12.46
CA ILE A 89 -4.53 -6.34 12.79
C ILE A 89 -4.03 -7.44 13.72
N SER A 90 -4.66 -7.55 14.89
CA SER A 90 -4.38 -8.62 15.84
C SER A 90 -4.92 -9.95 15.31
N GLY A 91 -4.02 -10.86 14.95
CA GLY A 91 -4.34 -12.17 14.39
C GLY A 91 -3.63 -13.32 15.09
N LEU A 92 -3.89 -14.54 14.61
CA LEU A 92 -3.28 -15.77 15.14
C LEU A 92 -1.86 -16.01 14.61
N GLU A 93 -1.44 -15.31 13.55
CA GLU A 93 -0.13 -15.50 12.90
C GLU A 93 1.04 -14.83 13.64
N GLY A 94 0.73 -13.99 14.64
CA GLY A 94 1.71 -13.33 15.50
C GLY A 94 1.34 -11.88 15.82
N GLN A 95 2.17 -11.23 16.64
CA GLN A 95 1.94 -9.85 17.11
C GLN A 95 2.91 -8.84 16.45
N GLN A 96 3.66 -9.23 15.43
CA GLN A 96 4.73 -8.41 14.85
C GLN A 96 4.17 -7.15 14.17
N ALA A 97 3.09 -7.28 13.39
CA ALA A 97 2.43 -6.14 12.76
C ALA A 97 1.87 -5.16 13.80
N VAL A 98 1.14 -5.70 14.80
CA VAL A 98 0.58 -4.94 15.93
C VAL A 98 1.64 -4.19 16.73
N ASN A 99 2.73 -4.88 17.09
CA ASN A 99 3.81 -4.28 17.87
C ASN A 99 4.62 -3.24 17.09
N SER A 100 4.48 -3.21 15.77
CA SER A 100 5.20 -2.29 14.87
C SER A 100 4.28 -1.24 14.23
N SER A 101 3.03 -1.15 14.68
CA SER A 101 2.00 -0.23 14.15
C SER A 101 1.63 0.87 15.15
N ASP A 102 1.12 2.00 14.66
CA ASP A 102 0.63 3.11 15.49
C ASP A 102 -0.69 2.76 16.18
N PHE A 103 -1.57 2.05 15.47
CA PHE A 103 -2.86 1.58 15.98
C PHE A 103 -3.00 0.07 15.82
N ALA A 104 -3.64 -0.57 16.79
CA ALA A 104 -3.96 -1.99 16.75
C ALA A 104 -5.48 -2.19 16.74
N ILE A 105 -5.99 -2.95 15.76
CA ILE A 105 -7.41 -3.33 15.69
C ILE A 105 -7.56 -4.84 15.64
N ALA A 106 -8.67 -5.37 16.16
CA ALA A 106 -8.89 -6.82 16.18
C ALA A 106 -9.36 -7.38 14.82
N GLN A 107 -10.01 -6.57 13.99
CA GLN A 107 -10.59 -6.99 12.70
C GLN A 107 -10.59 -5.81 11.72
N PHE A 108 -10.44 -6.10 10.42
CA PHE A 108 -10.43 -5.07 9.37
C PHE A 108 -11.66 -4.16 9.39
N ARG A 109 -12.85 -4.69 9.74
CA ARG A 109 -14.09 -3.89 9.82
C ARG A 109 -14.04 -2.71 10.81
N TYR A 110 -13.11 -2.72 11.77
CA TYR A 110 -12.95 -1.61 12.72
C TYR A 110 -12.11 -0.47 12.17
N LEU A 111 -11.48 -0.65 11.00
CA LEU A 111 -10.78 0.43 10.31
C LEU A 111 -11.74 1.56 9.92
N GLU A 112 -12.96 1.22 9.52
CA GLU A 112 -13.97 2.21 9.11
C GLU A 112 -14.27 3.19 10.25
N GLU A 113 -14.55 2.68 11.45
CA GLU A 113 -14.79 3.49 12.64
C GLU A 113 -13.53 4.26 13.07
N LEU A 114 -12.35 3.61 13.03
CA LEU A 114 -11.08 4.26 13.32
C LEU A 114 -10.84 5.49 12.43
N VAL A 115 -11.07 5.37 11.12
CA VAL A 115 -10.75 6.45 10.17
C VAL A 115 -11.87 7.47 10.05
N LEU A 116 -13.14 7.05 10.01
CA LEU A 116 -14.26 7.95 9.71
C LEU A 116 -14.86 8.64 10.94
N ILE A 117 -14.61 8.12 12.15
CA ILE A 117 -15.13 8.70 13.39
C ILE A 117 -14.01 9.33 14.22
N HIS A 118 -12.84 8.69 14.31
CA HIS A 118 -11.73 9.16 15.15
C HIS A 118 -10.61 9.88 14.39
N GLY A 119 -10.62 9.83 13.05
CA GLY A 119 -9.59 10.41 12.17
C GLY A 119 -9.57 11.92 12.06
#